data_AF-A0A7G9WB23-F1
#
_entry.id   AF-A0A7G9WB23-F1
#
_cell.length_a   1.000
_cell.length_b   1.000
_cell.length_c   1.000
_cell.angle_alpha   90.00
_cell.angle_beta   90.00
_cell.angle_gamma   90.00
#
_symmetry.space_group_name_H-M   'P 1'
#
loop_
_entity.id
_entity.type
_entity.pdbx_description
1 polymer ?
#
loop_
_entity_poly.entity_id
_entity_poly.type
_entity_poly.pdbx_seq_one_letter_code
_entity_poly.pdbx_strand_id
1 'polypeptide(L)'
;MKKRGVGMGCMWYGVGNTGLPNPAAAFVEVHSDGSVTVLTGAADIGQGSDTVMCQIVAEALGVHYEDVSVLSADSGVTPESGASSASRQTYISGNACLNAANMAKETIVKVAAELLGTTASNVELRDRRAFDKNNTDNHILYSKVLMTMKQKGIIAVGSGSFNPDTTGLNPENLEGSPYGTYAFATQIVEVEVDTETGEVDVIKIIAAHDVGTAINKQNVEGQIEGGALMGVGYALLEEIELDNGKIKNPNFTSYLINTAMDTPKIYPIIVEEHSETGPFGAKGVGEPTLIPTAPAILSAIEDAIGIRFNEVPVTPEKIIKSLKNGGK
;
A
#
# COMPACT_ATOMS: atom_id res chain seq x y z
N MET A 1 7.64 -23.79 32.44
CA MET A 1 6.79 -22.71 33.03
C MET A 1 6.53 -21.68 31.94
N LYS A 2 5.31 -21.15 31.85
CA LYS A 2 4.97 -20.13 30.85
C LYS A 2 5.29 -18.73 31.36
N LYS A 3 6.02 -17.93 30.58
CA LYS A 3 6.38 -16.54 30.89
C LYS A 3 5.89 -15.61 29.79
N ARG A 4 5.34 -14.46 30.17
CA ARG A 4 4.88 -13.46 29.21
C ARG A 4 5.86 -12.32 29.09
N GLY A 5 5.90 -11.73 27.91
CA GLY A 5 6.65 -10.50 27.66
C GLY A 5 5.99 -9.64 26.62
N VAL A 6 6.34 -8.36 26.63
CA VAL A 6 5.86 -7.36 25.69
C VAL A 6 7.05 -6.71 25.00
N GLY A 7 6.98 -6.60 23.69
CA GLY A 7 8.04 -6.02 22.86
C GLY A 7 7.49 -5.01 21.88
N MET A 8 8.37 -4.13 21.42
CA MET A 8 8.05 -3.08 20.46
C MET A 8 9.05 -3.12 19.30
N GLY A 9 8.53 -3.00 18.09
CA GLY A 9 9.30 -2.85 16.87
C GLY A 9 8.85 -1.61 16.13
N CYS A 10 9.80 -0.80 15.69
CA CYS A 10 9.55 0.37 14.85
C CYS A 10 10.27 0.21 13.53
N MET A 11 9.75 0.86 12.49
CA MET A 11 10.38 0.86 11.19
C MET A 11 10.17 2.18 10.46
N TRP A 12 11.08 2.47 9.54
CA TRP A 12 10.82 3.36 8.42
C TRP A 12 10.87 2.55 7.12
N TYR A 13 10.29 3.08 6.04
CA TYR A 13 10.41 2.49 4.72
C TYR A 13 10.34 3.57 3.65
N GLY A 14 11.33 3.63 2.77
CA GLY A 14 11.32 4.52 1.62
C GLY A 14 10.44 3.96 0.51
N VAL A 15 9.47 4.73 0.02
CA VAL A 15 8.51 4.25 -0.98
C VAL A 15 9.07 4.43 -2.40
N GLY A 16 9.12 3.35 -3.17
CA GLY A 16 9.70 3.33 -4.51
C GLY A 16 11.16 2.85 -4.56
N ASN A 17 11.76 2.92 -5.75
CA ASN A 17 13.12 2.45 -5.97
C ASN A 17 14.11 3.45 -5.35
N THR A 18 15.13 2.94 -4.67
CA THR A 18 16.14 3.75 -4.00
C THR A 18 16.96 4.57 -4.98
N GLY A 19 16.75 5.89 -5.00
CA GLY A 19 17.56 6.87 -5.74
C GLY A 19 17.60 6.66 -7.26
N LEU A 20 16.55 6.07 -7.82
CA LEU A 20 16.45 5.75 -9.24
C LEU A 20 15.11 6.22 -9.81
N PRO A 21 15.08 6.71 -11.07
CA PRO A 21 13.84 6.91 -11.79
C PRO A 21 13.06 5.60 -11.88
N ASN A 22 11.78 5.65 -11.53
CA ASN A 22 10.88 4.51 -11.55
C ASN A 22 9.45 4.99 -11.87
N PRO A 23 9.20 5.48 -13.08
CA PRO A 23 7.92 6.08 -13.43
C PRO A 23 6.78 5.06 -13.51
N ALA A 24 5.55 5.57 -13.51
CA ALA A 24 4.40 4.87 -14.06
C ALA A 24 3.57 5.79 -14.94
N ALA A 25 2.76 5.20 -15.81
CA ALA A 25 1.82 5.89 -16.67
C ALA A 25 0.43 5.26 -16.62
N ALA A 26 -0.58 6.04 -17.01
CA ALA A 26 -1.96 5.61 -17.11
C ALA A 26 -2.69 6.37 -18.23
N PHE A 27 -3.74 5.75 -18.78
CA PHE A 27 -4.72 6.41 -19.64
C PHE A 27 -6.10 6.37 -18.99
N VAL A 28 -6.87 7.44 -19.19
CA VAL A 28 -8.25 7.54 -18.73
C VAL A 28 -9.12 8.04 -19.88
N GLU A 29 -10.25 7.40 -20.11
CA GLU A 29 -11.31 7.86 -21.01
C GLU A 29 -12.64 7.91 -20.25
N VAL A 30 -13.37 9.03 -20.37
CA VAL A 30 -14.76 9.14 -19.88
C VAL A 30 -15.69 9.05 -21.08
N HIS A 31 -16.51 8.00 -21.09
CA HIS A 31 -17.44 7.67 -22.16
C HIS A 31 -18.68 8.56 -22.13
N SER A 32 -19.37 8.66 -23.26
CA SER A 32 -20.55 9.52 -23.38
C SER A 32 -21.75 9.11 -22.51
N ASP A 33 -21.76 7.87 -22.02
CA ASP A 33 -22.77 7.35 -21.08
C ASP A 33 -22.41 7.58 -19.61
N GLY A 34 -21.21 8.11 -19.32
CA GLY A 34 -20.72 8.38 -17.97
C GLY A 34 -19.84 7.28 -17.39
N SER A 35 -19.69 6.14 -18.07
CA SER A 35 -18.70 5.13 -17.68
C SER A 35 -17.27 5.63 -17.93
N VAL A 36 -16.30 5.07 -17.21
CA VAL A 36 -14.89 5.46 -17.28
C VAL A 36 -14.04 4.22 -17.48
N THR A 37 -13.09 4.30 -18.41
CA THR A 37 -12.06 3.27 -18.59
C THR A 37 -10.72 3.80 -18.13
N VAL A 38 -10.02 3.02 -17.31
CA VAL A 38 -8.65 3.28 -16.84
C VAL A 38 -7.75 2.18 -17.37
N LEU A 39 -6.66 2.56 -18.04
CA LEU A 39 -5.64 1.64 -18.52
C LEU A 39 -4.35 1.90 -17.75
N THR A 40 -3.82 0.89 -17.06
CA THR A 40 -2.58 0.98 -16.27
C THR A 40 -1.78 -0.30 -16.38
N GLY A 41 -0.46 -0.21 -16.48
CA GLY A 41 0.41 -1.39 -16.51
C GLY A 41 0.71 -1.97 -15.13
N ALA A 42 0.19 -1.38 -14.06
CA ALA A 42 0.46 -1.84 -12.70
C ALA A 42 -0.22 -3.19 -12.47
N ALA A 43 0.53 -4.16 -11.94
CA ALA A 43 0.01 -5.49 -11.68
C ALA A 43 -0.62 -5.57 -10.29
N ASP A 44 -1.90 -5.94 -10.24
CA ASP A 44 -2.54 -6.37 -8.99
C ASP A 44 -2.21 -7.83 -8.71
N ILE A 45 -1.56 -8.08 -7.56
CA ILE A 45 -1.15 -9.40 -7.10
C ILE A 45 -1.87 -9.78 -5.81
N GLY A 46 -3.01 -9.15 -5.53
CA GLY A 46 -3.85 -9.38 -4.35
C GLY A 46 -3.80 -8.24 -3.32
N GLN A 47 -2.91 -7.25 -3.49
CA GLN A 47 -2.86 -6.05 -2.65
C GLN A 47 -4.01 -5.07 -2.93
N GLY A 48 -4.71 -5.22 -4.06
CA GLY A 48 -5.86 -4.38 -4.41
C GLY A 48 -5.50 -3.08 -5.10
N SER A 49 -4.43 -3.04 -5.88
CA SER A 49 -4.05 -1.84 -6.65
C SER A 49 -5.12 -1.41 -7.65
N ASP A 50 -5.82 -2.36 -8.28
CA ASP A 50 -6.87 -2.03 -9.26
C ASP A 50 -8.04 -1.31 -8.57
N THR A 51 -8.41 -1.76 -7.36
CA THR A 51 -9.44 -1.09 -6.53
C THR A 51 -9.01 0.32 -6.15
N VAL A 52 -7.75 0.49 -5.73
CA VAL A 52 -7.20 1.79 -5.33
C VAL A 52 -7.15 2.77 -6.51
N MET A 53 -6.72 2.31 -7.69
CA MET A 53 -6.69 3.14 -8.91
C MET A 53 -8.10 3.56 -9.32
N CYS A 54 -9.06 2.63 -9.25
CA CYS A 54 -10.47 2.90 -9.48
C CYS A 54 -11.00 4.00 -8.56
N GLN A 55 -10.78 3.89 -7.25
CA GLN A 55 -11.21 4.90 -6.27
C GLN A 55 -10.55 6.27 -6.50
N ILE A 56 -9.24 6.30 -6.82
CA ILE A 56 -8.53 7.54 -7.12
C ILE A 56 -9.14 8.25 -8.34
N VAL A 57 -9.42 7.50 -9.42
CA VAL A 57 -10.01 8.07 -10.64
C VAL A 57 -11.46 8.50 -10.40
N ALA A 58 -12.24 7.69 -9.68
CA ALA A 58 -13.63 8.02 -9.33
C ALA A 58 -13.72 9.33 -8.54
N GLU A 59 -12.90 9.48 -7.51
CA GLU A 59 -12.81 10.70 -6.69
C GLU A 59 -12.40 11.90 -7.55
N ALA A 60 -11.36 11.76 -8.38
CA ALA A 60 -10.87 12.84 -9.23
C ALA A 60 -11.94 13.35 -10.21
N LEU A 61 -12.72 12.44 -10.80
CA LEU A 61 -13.75 12.74 -11.79
C LEU A 61 -15.13 13.03 -11.18
N GLY A 62 -15.33 12.85 -9.88
CA GLY A 62 -16.61 13.02 -9.22
C GLY A 62 -17.69 12.03 -9.68
N VAL A 63 -17.28 10.81 -10.07
CA VAL A 63 -18.17 9.71 -10.46
C VAL A 63 -18.22 8.65 -9.35
N HIS A 64 -19.10 7.66 -9.49
CA HIS A 64 -19.14 6.55 -8.54
C HIS A 64 -18.09 5.51 -8.87
N TYR A 65 -17.70 4.71 -7.87
CA TYR A 65 -16.76 3.60 -8.05
C TYR A 65 -17.24 2.64 -9.14
N GLU A 66 -18.54 2.35 -9.19
CA GLU A 66 -19.15 1.42 -10.15
C GLU A 66 -19.14 1.94 -11.59
N ASP A 67 -18.87 3.22 -11.79
CA ASP A 67 -18.75 3.81 -13.14
C ASP A 67 -17.37 3.53 -13.76
N VAL A 68 -16.39 3.14 -12.97
CA VAL A 68 -14.99 3.04 -13.38
C VAL A 68 -14.59 1.58 -13.57
N SER A 69 -14.07 1.26 -14.76
CA SER A 69 -13.49 -0.04 -15.10
C SER A 69 -11.99 0.09 -15.32
N VAL A 70 -11.21 -0.73 -14.61
CA VAL A 70 -9.75 -0.78 -14.73
C VAL A 70 -9.35 -1.98 -15.58
N LEU A 71 -8.51 -1.75 -16.58
CA LEU A 71 -7.77 -2.79 -17.28
C LEU A 71 -6.29 -2.65 -16.93
N SER A 72 -5.77 -3.67 -16.25
CA SER A 72 -4.42 -3.69 -15.68
C SER A 72 -3.50 -4.69 -16.39
N ALA A 73 -2.21 -4.37 -16.45
CA ALA A 73 -1.11 -5.30 -16.77
C ALA A 73 -1.18 -6.09 -18.09
N ASP A 74 -1.77 -5.51 -19.15
CA ASP A 74 -1.71 -6.05 -20.52
C ASP A 74 -0.80 -5.17 -21.40
N SER A 75 0.40 -5.64 -21.73
CA SER A 75 1.37 -4.87 -22.53
C SER A 75 0.90 -4.54 -23.95
N GLY A 76 -0.15 -5.18 -24.46
CA GLY A 76 -0.75 -4.86 -25.76
C GLY A 76 -1.60 -3.59 -25.74
N VAL A 77 -2.10 -3.18 -24.58
CA VAL A 77 -3.11 -2.10 -24.46
C VAL A 77 -2.92 -1.16 -23.26
N THR A 78 -2.07 -1.50 -22.30
CA THR A 78 -1.78 -0.69 -21.11
C THR A 78 -0.39 -0.07 -21.17
N PRO A 79 -0.20 1.16 -20.63
CA PRO A 79 1.11 1.81 -20.61
C PRO A 79 2.02 1.24 -19.51
N GLU A 80 3.34 1.38 -19.66
CA GLU A 80 4.31 0.91 -18.66
C GLU A 80 4.09 1.56 -17.29
N SER A 81 4.08 0.74 -16.23
CA SER A 81 3.89 1.21 -14.86
C SER A 81 4.96 0.71 -13.88
N GLY A 82 6.06 0.16 -14.39
CA GLY A 82 7.10 -0.48 -13.58
C GLY A 82 6.60 -1.72 -12.81
N ALA A 83 7.50 -2.31 -12.02
CA ALA A 83 7.17 -3.50 -11.24
C ALA A 83 6.25 -3.17 -10.04
N SER A 84 5.37 -4.12 -9.69
CA SER A 84 4.65 -4.13 -8.41
C SER A 84 5.56 -4.63 -7.29
N SER A 85 6.37 -3.71 -6.78
CA SER A 85 7.34 -3.90 -5.70
C SER A 85 7.58 -2.56 -4.96
N ALA A 86 8.44 -2.54 -3.95
CA ALA A 86 8.86 -1.32 -3.24
C ALA A 86 7.69 -0.46 -2.71
N SER A 87 6.56 -1.11 -2.42
CA SER A 87 5.30 -0.53 -1.96
C SER A 87 4.84 0.66 -2.80
N ARG A 88 5.18 0.65 -4.10
CA ARG A 88 5.19 1.87 -4.92
C ARG A 88 3.89 2.15 -5.68
N GLN A 89 3.04 1.14 -5.89
CA GLN A 89 1.95 1.25 -6.87
C GLN A 89 0.88 2.28 -6.48
N THR A 90 0.47 2.33 -5.22
CA THR A 90 -0.45 3.37 -4.72
C THR A 90 0.14 4.77 -4.92
N TYR A 91 1.42 4.95 -4.58
CA TYR A 91 2.08 6.25 -4.66
C TYR A 91 2.33 6.70 -6.11
N ILE A 92 2.88 5.83 -6.95
CA ILE A 92 3.37 6.21 -8.29
C ILE A 92 2.28 6.01 -9.36
N SER A 93 1.73 4.80 -9.46
CA SER A 93 0.67 4.52 -10.44
C SER A 93 -0.65 5.18 -10.06
N GLY A 94 -0.91 5.34 -8.76
CA GLY A 94 -2.04 6.16 -8.29
C GLY A 94 -1.92 7.62 -8.72
N ASN A 95 -0.75 8.25 -8.59
CA ASN A 95 -0.52 9.60 -9.11
C ASN A 95 -0.61 9.67 -10.64
N ALA A 96 -0.10 8.65 -11.36
CA ALA A 96 -0.26 8.58 -12.81
C ALA A 96 -1.75 8.53 -13.23
N CYS A 97 -2.57 7.74 -12.53
CA CYS A 97 -4.02 7.68 -12.73
C CYS A 97 -4.70 9.02 -12.38
N LEU A 98 -4.31 9.65 -11.27
CA LEU A 98 -4.81 10.96 -10.87
C LEU A 98 -4.49 12.04 -11.92
N ASN A 99 -3.26 12.04 -12.45
CA ASN A 99 -2.84 12.95 -13.51
C ASN A 99 -3.63 12.73 -14.81
N ALA A 100 -3.83 11.47 -15.22
CA ALA A 100 -4.63 11.12 -16.38
C ALA A 100 -6.10 11.55 -16.20
N ALA A 101 -6.68 11.28 -15.03
CA ALA A 101 -8.04 11.69 -14.70
C ALA A 101 -8.19 13.22 -14.69
N ASN A 102 -7.22 13.95 -14.14
CA ASN A 102 -7.23 15.41 -14.13
C ASN A 102 -7.14 16.00 -15.55
N MET A 103 -6.35 15.40 -16.45
CA MET A 103 -6.30 15.82 -17.85
C MET A 103 -7.65 15.61 -18.55
N ALA A 104 -8.29 14.43 -18.37
CA ALA A 104 -9.62 14.17 -18.91
C ALA A 104 -10.66 15.17 -18.34
N LYS A 105 -10.60 15.42 -17.03
CA LYS A 105 -11.45 16.35 -16.28
C LYS A 105 -11.43 17.76 -16.85
N GLU A 106 -10.30 18.25 -17.36
CA GLU A 106 -10.22 19.60 -17.92
C GLU A 106 -11.25 19.84 -19.02
N THR A 107 -11.45 18.87 -19.92
CA THR A 107 -12.42 19.01 -21.02
C THR A 107 -13.86 19.01 -20.52
N ILE A 108 -14.14 18.18 -19.52
CA ILE A 108 -15.45 18.06 -18.87
C ILE A 108 -15.79 19.36 -18.14
N VAL A 109 -14.84 19.86 -17.33
CA VAL A 109 -14.99 21.09 -16.55
C VAL A 109 -15.18 22.31 -17.46
N LYS A 110 -14.48 22.39 -18.60
CA LYS A 110 -14.67 23.48 -19.57
C LYS A 110 -16.11 23.52 -20.09
N VAL A 111 -16.67 22.38 -20.50
CA VAL A 111 -18.06 22.32 -20.99
C VAL A 111 -19.06 22.53 -19.86
N ALA A 112 -18.82 21.98 -18.67
CA ALA A 112 -19.65 22.22 -17.51
C ALA A 112 -19.71 23.71 -17.13
N ALA A 113 -18.58 24.41 -17.17
CA ALA A 113 -18.49 25.84 -16.89
C ALA A 113 -19.33 26.67 -17.86
N GLU A 114 -19.27 26.36 -19.17
CA GLU A 114 -20.11 27.00 -20.18
C GLU A 114 -21.61 26.81 -19.90
N LEU A 115 -22.00 25.60 -19.52
CA LEU A 115 -23.41 25.27 -19.23
C LEU A 115 -23.91 25.91 -17.92
N LEU A 116 -23.03 26.03 -16.92
CA LEU A 116 -23.32 26.68 -15.63
C LEU A 116 -23.25 28.22 -15.69
N GLY A 117 -22.63 28.78 -16.74
CA GLY A 117 -22.36 30.22 -16.83
C GLY A 117 -21.28 30.70 -15.85
N THR A 118 -20.31 29.85 -15.51
CA THR A 118 -19.23 30.13 -14.55
C THR A 118 -17.84 29.89 -15.18
N THR A 119 -16.77 30.00 -14.40
CA THR A 119 -15.40 29.69 -14.87
C THR A 119 -15.02 28.25 -14.55
N ALA A 120 -14.14 27.65 -15.35
CA ALA A 120 -13.63 26.29 -15.13
C ALA A 120 -13.07 26.07 -13.71
N SER A 121 -12.38 27.07 -13.14
CA SER A 121 -11.84 27.02 -11.77
C SER A 121 -12.92 26.85 -10.68
N ASN A 122 -14.12 27.36 -10.96
CA ASN A 122 -15.25 27.36 -10.03
C ASN A 122 -16.11 26.10 -10.16
N VAL A 123 -15.84 25.24 -11.14
CA VAL A 123 -16.56 23.97 -11.27
C VAL A 123 -15.98 22.95 -10.30
N GLU A 124 -16.87 22.28 -9.57
CA GLU A 124 -16.57 21.09 -8.78
C GLU A 124 -17.36 19.90 -9.34
N LEU A 125 -16.71 18.75 -9.43
CA LEU A 125 -17.34 17.52 -9.87
C LEU A 125 -17.54 16.61 -8.67
N ARG A 126 -18.77 16.16 -8.45
CA ARG A 126 -19.12 15.28 -7.32
C ARG A 126 -20.42 14.57 -7.62
N ASP A 127 -20.55 13.31 -7.21
CA ASP A 127 -21.81 12.54 -7.28
C ASP A 127 -22.50 12.64 -8.65
N ARG A 128 -21.73 12.41 -9.73
CA ARG A 128 -22.19 12.50 -11.13
C ARG A 128 -22.87 13.84 -11.46
N ARG A 129 -22.33 14.94 -10.91
CA ARG A 129 -22.80 16.31 -11.15
C ARG A 129 -21.63 17.27 -11.21
N ALA A 130 -21.84 18.34 -11.97
CA ALA A 130 -20.99 19.52 -11.94
C ALA A 130 -21.70 20.64 -11.18
N PHE A 131 -21.04 21.19 -10.17
CA PHE A 131 -21.52 22.26 -9.29
C PHE A 131 -20.71 23.55 -9.52
N ASP A 132 -21.34 24.70 -9.37
CA ASP A 132 -20.60 25.94 -9.14
C ASP A 132 -20.25 26.06 -7.64
N LYS A 133 -18.96 26.14 -7.30
CA LYS A 133 -18.47 26.31 -5.92
C LYS A 133 -19.05 27.53 -5.22
N ASN A 134 -19.41 28.57 -5.97
CA ASN A 134 -19.98 29.80 -5.41
C ASN A 134 -21.50 29.71 -5.19
N ASN A 135 -22.15 28.71 -5.78
CA ASN A 135 -23.57 28.46 -5.63
C ASN A 135 -23.88 26.98 -5.88
N THR A 136 -23.79 26.16 -4.83
CA THR A 136 -23.97 24.71 -4.93
C THR A 136 -25.40 24.30 -5.28
N ASP A 137 -26.39 25.19 -5.18
CA ASP A 137 -27.75 24.92 -5.67
C ASP A 137 -27.78 24.89 -7.21
N ASN A 138 -26.86 25.62 -7.86
CA ASN A 138 -26.67 25.60 -9.30
C ASN A 138 -25.78 24.41 -9.72
N HIS A 139 -26.41 23.39 -10.30
CA HIS A 139 -25.73 22.18 -10.72
C HIS A 139 -26.32 21.60 -12.00
N ILE A 140 -25.50 20.82 -12.71
CA ILE A 140 -25.89 20.13 -13.94
C ILE A 140 -25.47 18.67 -13.84
N LEU A 141 -26.37 17.79 -14.30
CA LEU A 141 -26.09 16.35 -14.37
C LEU A 141 -24.91 16.07 -15.30
N TYR A 142 -24.04 15.17 -14.90
CA TYR A 142 -22.88 14.78 -15.71
C TYR A 142 -23.28 14.31 -17.11
N SER A 143 -24.36 13.52 -17.20
CA SER A 143 -24.91 13.04 -18.47
C SER A 143 -25.27 14.17 -19.44
N LYS A 144 -25.71 15.34 -18.94
CA LYS A 144 -25.97 16.51 -19.76
C LYS A 144 -24.68 17.12 -20.30
N VAL A 145 -23.65 17.24 -19.45
CA VAL A 145 -22.32 17.73 -19.84
C VAL A 145 -21.73 16.82 -20.93
N LEU A 146 -21.70 15.51 -20.69
CA LEU A 146 -21.16 14.51 -21.61
C LEU A 146 -21.94 14.44 -22.94
N MET A 147 -23.26 14.56 -22.90
CA MET A 147 -24.08 14.64 -24.12
C MET A 147 -23.77 15.91 -24.92
N THR A 148 -23.57 17.05 -24.26
CA THR A 148 -23.12 18.28 -24.93
C THR A 148 -21.72 18.13 -25.51
N MET A 149 -20.79 17.48 -24.81
CA MET A 149 -19.46 17.16 -25.35
C MET A 149 -19.58 16.31 -26.63
N LYS A 150 -20.38 15.25 -26.60
CA LYS A 150 -20.64 14.40 -27.77
C LYS A 150 -21.20 15.19 -28.96
N GLN A 151 -22.18 16.07 -28.73
CA GLN A 151 -22.74 16.92 -29.79
C GLN A 151 -21.72 17.90 -30.39
N LYS A 152 -20.74 18.33 -29.59
CA LYS A 152 -19.65 19.21 -30.02
C LYS A 152 -18.43 18.46 -30.59
N GLY A 153 -18.45 17.12 -30.60
CA GLY A 153 -17.31 16.30 -31.03
C GLY A 153 -16.13 16.36 -30.06
N ILE A 154 -16.37 16.63 -28.78
CA ILE A 154 -15.36 16.68 -27.72
C ILE A 154 -15.33 15.32 -27.01
N ILE A 155 -14.13 14.78 -26.82
CA ILE A 155 -13.88 13.52 -26.10
C ILE A 155 -13.08 13.85 -24.84
N ALA A 156 -13.45 13.24 -23.72
CA ALA A 156 -12.73 13.34 -22.46
C ALA A 156 -11.71 12.21 -22.33
N VAL A 157 -10.47 12.50 -22.71
CA VAL A 157 -9.33 11.58 -22.58
C VAL A 157 -8.19 12.26 -21.84
N GLY A 158 -7.40 11.46 -21.13
CA GLY A 158 -6.20 11.93 -20.46
C GLY A 158 -5.11 10.86 -20.45
N SER A 159 -3.87 11.32 -20.60
CA SER A 159 -2.68 10.53 -20.32
C SER A 159 -1.96 11.15 -19.13
N GLY A 160 -1.50 10.31 -18.22
CA GLY A 160 -0.82 10.73 -17.01
C GLY A 160 0.42 9.90 -16.78
N SER A 161 1.45 10.53 -16.22
CA SER A 161 2.61 9.84 -15.72
C SER A 161 3.08 10.50 -14.42
N PHE A 162 3.82 9.74 -13.63
CA PHE A 162 4.46 10.23 -12.42
C PHE A 162 5.78 9.51 -12.22
N ASN A 163 6.82 10.28 -11.87
CA ASN A 163 8.10 9.78 -11.41
C ASN A 163 8.43 10.47 -10.08
N PRO A 164 8.74 9.74 -9.00
CA PRO A 164 9.19 10.35 -7.75
C PRO A 164 10.41 11.25 -7.97
N ASP A 165 10.38 12.43 -7.35
CA ASP A 165 11.54 13.31 -7.29
C ASP A 165 12.58 12.72 -6.33
N THR A 166 13.68 12.23 -6.87
CA THR A 166 14.76 11.55 -6.13
C THR A 166 16.10 11.90 -6.75
N THR A 167 17.17 11.77 -5.96
CA THR A 167 18.54 11.84 -6.46
C THR A 167 19.20 10.47 -6.38
N GLY A 168 20.17 10.24 -7.27
CA GLY A 168 21.14 9.16 -7.06
C GLY A 168 21.88 9.35 -5.73
N LEU A 169 22.45 8.24 -5.24
CA LEU A 169 23.26 8.23 -4.03
C LEU A 169 24.75 8.31 -4.40
N ASN A 170 25.51 9.14 -3.68
CA ASN A 170 26.96 9.20 -3.84
C ASN A 170 27.58 7.84 -3.43
N PRO A 171 28.43 7.22 -4.27
CA PRO A 171 28.98 5.89 -4.00
C PRO A 171 29.93 5.82 -2.80
N GLU A 172 30.51 6.94 -2.35
CA GLU A 172 31.45 6.96 -1.23
C GLU A 172 30.78 7.10 0.14
N ASN A 173 29.68 7.87 0.22
CA ASN A 173 29.04 8.23 1.49
C ASN A 173 27.52 8.03 1.52
N LEU A 174 26.91 7.56 0.42
CA LEU A 174 25.47 7.35 0.24
C LEU A 174 24.60 8.61 0.43
N GLU A 175 25.18 9.80 0.30
CA GLU A 175 24.45 11.05 0.38
C GLU A 175 23.53 11.24 -0.83
N GLY A 176 22.29 11.68 -0.58
CA GLY A 176 21.26 11.95 -1.58
C GLY A 176 19.85 11.93 -0.99
N SER A 177 18.85 12.08 -1.85
CA SER A 177 17.42 11.98 -1.54
C SER A 177 16.83 10.75 -2.24
N PRO A 178 16.94 9.55 -1.64
CA PRO A 178 16.62 8.30 -2.34
C PRO A 178 15.12 8.03 -2.55
N TYR A 179 14.23 8.73 -1.85
CA TYR A 179 12.78 8.46 -1.88
C TYR A 179 11.98 9.76 -1.86
N GLY A 180 10.84 9.76 -2.55
CA GLY A 180 9.92 10.90 -2.57
C GLY A 180 8.97 10.98 -1.37
N THR A 181 8.83 9.88 -0.62
CA THR A 181 8.07 9.82 0.65
C THR A 181 8.50 8.60 1.47
N TYR A 182 8.16 8.59 2.76
CA TYR A 182 8.49 7.53 3.71
C TYR A 182 7.25 7.07 4.46
N ALA A 183 7.11 5.76 4.64
CA ALA A 183 6.13 5.16 5.54
C ALA A 183 6.79 4.82 6.88
N PHE A 184 6.01 4.92 7.95
CA PHE A 184 6.45 4.63 9.31
C PHE A 184 5.48 3.67 9.97
N ALA A 185 5.99 2.83 10.87
CA ALA A 185 5.13 1.95 11.64
C ALA A 185 5.74 1.60 12.99
N THR A 186 4.84 1.30 13.93
CA THR A 186 5.18 0.75 15.23
C THR A 186 4.23 -0.41 15.52
N GLN A 187 4.81 -1.55 15.87
CA GLN A 187 4.08 -2.70 16.37
C GLN A 187 4.44 -2.97 17.83
N ILE A 188 3.44 -3.29 18.63
CA ILE A 188 3.60 -3.81 19.99
C ILE A 188 3.07 -5.24 20.02
N VAL A 189 3.88 -6.16 20.52
CA VAL A 189 3.57 -7.59 20.53
C VAL A 189 3.61 -8.12 21.96
N GLU A 190 2.60 -8.91 22.34
CA GLU A 190 2.63 -9.73 23.56
C GLU A 190 2.86 -11.19 23.16
N VAL A 191 3.83 -11.83 23.82
CA VAL A 191 4.13 -13.26 23.65
C VAL A 191 3.99 -14.01 24.96
N GLU A 192 3.80 -15.32 24.87
CA GLU A 192 3.94 -16.26 25.98
C GLU A 192 4.95 -17.35 25.57
N VAL A 193 6.04 -17.46 26.31
CA VAL A 193 7.13 -18.42 26.07
C VAL A 193 7.02 -19.55 27.08
N ASP A 194 6.92 -20.79 26.61
CA ASP A 194 7.07 -21.95 27.48
C ASP A 194 8.56 -22.29 27.65
N THR A 195 9.08 -22.11 28.87
CA THR A 195 10.50 -22.36 29.16
C THR A 195 10.87 -23.85 29.18
N GLU A 196 9.90 -24.77 29.13
CA GLU A 196 10.14 -26.22 29.12
C GLU A 196 10.21 -26.79 27.70
N THR A 197 9.40 -26.28 26.77
CA THR A 197 9.37 -26.70 25.35
C THR A 197 10.12 -25.75 24.42
N GLY A 198 10.21 -24.48 24.79
CA GLY A 198 10.74 -23.40 23.96
C GLY A 198 9.70 -22.79 23.01
N GLU A 199 8.47 -23.29 23.03
CA GLU A 199 7.39 -22.77 22.19
C GLU A 199 7.06 -21.31 22.54
N VAL A 200 6.73 -20.53 21.51
CA VAL A 200 6.36 -19.12 21.63
C VAL A 200 4.97 -18.94 21.04
N ASP A 201 4.00 -18.64 21.91
CA ASP A 201 2.66 -18.26 21.51
C ASP A 201 2.61 -16.73 21.35
N VAL A 202 2.34 -16.23 20.14
CA VAL A 202 2.04 -14.80 19.94
C VAL A 202 0.59 -14.55 20.33
N ILE A 203 0.36 -13.76 21.38
CA ILE A 203 -0.97 -13.57 21.96
C ILE A 203 -1.73 -12.47 21.22
N LYS A 204 -1.07 -11.33 21.01
CA LYS A 204 -1.66 -10.16 20.35
C LYS A 204 -0.60 -9.27 19.72
N ILE A 205 -1.00 -8.59 18.65
CA ILE A 205 -0.22 -7.59 17.94
C ILE A 205 -1.08 -6.32 17.82
N ILE A 206 -0.54 -5.18 18.24
CA ILE A 206 -1.12 -3.85 17.99
C ILE A 206 -0.24 -3.20 16.93
N ALA A 207 -0.82 -2.80 15.80
CA ALA A 207 -0.06 -2.51 14.59
C ALA A 207 -0.43 -1.16 13.98
N ALA A 208 0.30 -0.11 14.37
CA ALA A 208 0.08 1.25 13.89
C ALA A 208 0.96 1.57 12.67
N HIS A 209 0.33 1.98 11.57
CA HIS A 209 1.02 2.27 10.30
C HIS A 209 0.60 3.64 9.76
N ASP A 210 1.59 4.50 9.51
CA ASP A 210 1.42 5.74 8.74
C ASP A 210 1.33 5.40 7.26
N VAL A 211 0.14 5.62 6.70
CA VAL A 211 -0.18 5.34 5.29
C VAL A 211 -0.42 6.61 4.48
N GLY A 212 -0.18 7.79 5.08
CA GLY A 212 -0.61 9.05 4.51
C GLY A 212 -2.12 9.24 4.56
N THR A 213 -2.81 8.83 3.51
CA THR A 213 -4.27 8.80 3.44
C THR A 213 -4.68 7.39 3.04
N ALA A 214 -5.56 6.75 3.81
CA ALA A 214 -6.06 5.43 3.47
C ALA A 214 -7.10 5.52 2.35
N ILE A 215 -6.67 5.27 1.10
CA ILE A 215 -7.59 5.22 -0.06
C ILE A 215 -8.69 4.17 0.16
N ASN A 216 -8.30 2.99 0.66
CA ASN A 216 -9.22 1.93 1.06
C ASN A 216 -8.83 1.39 2.43
N LYS A 217 -9.60 1.74 3.47
CA LYS A 217 -9.33 1.33 4.85
C LYS A 217 -9.30 -0.18 5.04
N GLN A 218 -10.23 -0.90 4.41
CA GLN A 218 -10.30 -2.35 4.52
C GLN A 218 -9.09 -3.03 3.88
N ASN A 219 -8.64 -2.56 2.72
CA ASN A 219 -7.41 -3.10 2.09
C ASN A 219 -6.17 -2.80 2.95
N VAL A 220 -6.09 -1.60 3.56
CA VAL A 220 -5.00 -1.25 4.47
C VAL A 220 -4.99 -2.17 5.69
N GLU A 221 -6.14 -2.39 6.33
CA GLU A 221 -6.28 -3.32 7.46
C GLU A 221 -5.85 -4.74 7.06
N GLY A 222 -6.33 -5.25 5.92
CA GLY A 222 -5.95 -6.57 5.42
C GLY A 222 -4.45 -6.71 5.10
N GLN A 223 -3.81 -5.64 4.58
CA GLN A 223 -2.35 -5.62 4.42
C GLN A 223 -1.63 -5.65 5.77
N ILE A 224 -2.10 -4.89 6.77
CA ILE A 224 -1.52 -4.90 8.12
C ILE A 224 -1.63 -6.29 8.75
N GLU A 225 -2.80 -6.92 8.66
CA GLU A 225 -3.05 -8.26 9.18
C GLU A 225 -2.17 -9.31 8.49
N GLY A 226 -2.14 -9.31 7.15
CA GLY A 226 -1.35 -10.25 6.37
C GLY A 226 0.16 -10.08 6.56
N GLY A 227 0.65 -8.84 6.57
CA GLY A 227 2.05 -8.52 6.80
C GLY A 227 2.52 -8.88 8.21
N ALA A 228 1.71 -8.55 9.23
CA ALA A 228 2.02 -8.95 10.60
C ALA A 228 2.04 -10.48 10.74
N LEU A 229 1.09 -11.21 10.15
CA LEU A 229 1.10 -12.67 10.20
C LEU A 229 2.33 -13.26 9.50
N MET A 230 2.70 -12.75 8.32
CA MET A 230 3.95 -13.13 7.64
C MET A 230 5.19 -12.83 8.50
N GLY A 231 5.16 -11.74 9.28
CA GLY A 231 6.22 -11.38 10.20
C GLY A 231 6.36 -12.32 11.39
N VAL A 232 5.25 -12.90 11.86
CA VAL A 232 5.27 -13.98 12.86
C VAL A 232 5.98 -15.20 12.29
N GLY A 233 5.63 -15.62 11.06
CA GLY A 233 6.26 -16.72 10.35
C GLY A 233 7.77 -16.50 10.21
N TYR A 234 8.17 -15.34 9.69
CA TYR A 234 9.57 -14.95 9.56
C TYR A 234 10.33 -14.96 10.91
N ALA A 235 9.69 -14.53 12.00
CA ALA A 235 10.33 -14.47 13.30
C ALA A 235 10.51 -15.84 13.98
N LEU A 236 9.61 -16.80 13.75
CA LEU A 236 9.49 -18.01 14.57
C LEU A 236 9.54 -19.34 13.81
N LEU A 237 9.20 -19.37 12.52
CA LEU A 237 8.90 -20.60 11.78
C LEU A 237 9.72 -20.76 10.49
N GLU A 238 9.74 -19.71 9.67
CA GLU A 238 10.17 -19.80 8.27
C GLU A 238 11.69 -19.83 8.13
N GLU A 239 12.24 -20.97 7.72
CA GLU A 239 13.66 -21.15 7.42
C GLU A 239 13.84 -22.00 6.17
N ILE A 240 14.64 -21.52 5.20
CA ILE A 240 15.09 -22.34 4.07
C ILE A 240 16.40 -23.03 4.46
N GLU A 241 16.37 -24.36 4.48
CA GLU A 241 17.54 -25.18 4.76
C GLU A 241 18.28 -25.55 3.48
N LEU A 242 19.61 -25.40 3.49
CA LEU A 242 20.47 -25.73 2.34
C LEU A 242 21.40 -26.90 2.66
N ASP A 243 21.53 -27.83 1.70
CA ASP A 243 22.53 -28.89 1.66
C ASP A 243 23.32 -28.84 0.37
N ASN A 244 24.60 -28.48 0.43
CA ASN A 244 25.47 -28.44 -0.75
C ASN A 244 24.81 -27.69 -1.94
N GLY A 245 24.15 -26.57 -1.66
CA GLY A 245 23.45 -25.73 -2.64
C GLY A 245 22.03 -26.21 -3.03
N LYS A 246 21.50 -27.27 -2.42
CA LYS A 246 20.13 -27.75 -2.64
C LYS A 246 19.22 -27.39 -1.47
N ILE A 247 18.02 -26.91 -1.77
CA ILE A 247 16.98 -26.68 -0.75
C ILE A 247 16.50 -28.04 -0.22
N LYS A 248 16.57 -28.23 1.11
CA LYS A 248 16.10 -29.46 1.78
C LYS A 248 14.59 -29.50 1.97
N ASN A 249 13.98 -28.34 2.17
CA ASN A 249 12.58 -28.19 2.53
C ASN A 249 11.78 -27.37 1.49
N PRO A 250 11.72 -27.77 0.20
CA PRO A 250 11.09 -26.97 -0.85
C PRO A 250 9.54 -27.06 -0.88
N ASN A 251 8.93 -27.67 0.13
CA ASN A 251 7.49 -27.96 0.15
C ASN A 251 6.85 -27.45 1.46
N PHE A 252 5.55 -27.20 1.43
CA PHE A 252 4.80 -26.64 2.58
C PHE A 252 4.63 -27.59 3.78
N THR A 253 5.12 -28.83 3.70
CA THR A 253 5.17 -29.73 4.86
C THR A 253 6.43 -29.54 5.69
N SER A 254 7.50 -29.02 5.06
CA SER A 254 8.83 -28.87 5.68
C SER A 254 9.31 -27.41 5.74
N TYR A 255 8.77 -26.53 4.89
CA TYR A 255 8.83 -25.09 5.08
C TYR A 255 7.54 -24.65 5.73
N LEU A 256 7.61 -24.38 7.03
CA LEU A 256 6.44 -24.10 7.85
C LEU A 256 6.04 -22.63 7.67
N ILE A 257 4.79 -22.43 7.28
CA ILE A 257 4.10 -21.13 7.29
C ILE A 257 2.98 -21.18 8.33
N ASN A 258 2.57 -20.01 8.82
CA ASN A 258 1.44 -19.93 9.76
C ASN A 258 0.17 -20.55 9.16
N THR A 259 -0.51 -21.34 9.98
CA THR A 259 -1.88 -21.79 9.74
C THR A 259 -2.89 -20.79 10.31
N ALA A 260 -4.16 -20.97 9.99
CA ALA A 260 -5.24 -20.17 10.59
C ALA A 260 -5.32 -20.30 12.13
N MET A 261 -4.81 -21.39 12.70
CA MET A 261 -4.78 -21.59 14.16
C MET A 261 -3.61 -20.87 14.83
N ASP A 262 -2.59 -20.47 14.06
CA ASP A 262 -1.41 -19.75 14.55
C ASP A 262 -1.61 -18.22 14.52
N THR A 263 -2.76 -17.77 14.01
CA THR A 263 -3.02 -16.33 13.83
C THR A 263 -3.30 -15.67 15.19
N PRO A 264 -2.46 -14.70 15.62
CA PRO A 264 -2.70 -13.97 16.86
C PRO A 264 -3.87 -12.99 16.69
N LYS A 265 -4.32 -12.37 17.79
CA LYS A 265 -5.22 -11.21 17.68
C LYS A 265 -4.44 -10.01 17.14
N ILE A 266 -4.75 -9.56 15.94
CA ILE A 266 -4.11 -8.39 15.31
C ILE A 266 -5.08 -7.21 15.38
N TYR A 267 -4.59 -6.07 15.89
CA TYR A 267 -5.34 -4.81 15.97
C TYR A 267 -4.66 -3.78 15.06
N PRO A 268 -5.10 -3.66 13.79
CA PRO A 268 -4.58 -2.64 12.89
C PRO A 268 -5.00 -1.24 13.36
N ILE A 269 -4.06 -0.29 13.30
CA ILE A 269 -4.31 1.13 13.55
C ILE A 269 -3.80 1.90 12.33
N ILE A 270 -4.73 2.55 11.62
CA ILE A 270 -4.40 3.43 10.50
C ILE A 270 -4.03 4.80 11.07
N VAL A 271 -2.81 5.24 10.79
CA VAL A 271 -2.34 6.61 11.07
C VAL A 271 -2.32 7.36 9.74
N GLU A 272 -2.98 8.52 9.69
CA GLU A 272 -3.09 9.34 8.49
C GLU A 272 -2.26 10.63 8.63
N GLU A 273 -1.00 10.60 8.17
CA GLU A 273 -0.12 11.78 8.10
C GLU A 273 0.14 12.16 6.63
N HIS A 274 -0.61 13.14 6.14
CA HIS A 274 -0.70 13.51 4.71
C HIS A 274 0.67 13.62 4.00
N SER A 275 0.84 12.89 2.89
CA SER A 275 2.00 13.02 2.00
C SER A 275 1.78 14.07 0.92
N GLU A 276 2.57 15.14 0.91
CA GLU A 276 2.41 16.24 -0.06
C GLU A 276 2.43 15.81 -1.53
N THR A 277 3.14 14.72 -1.82
CA THR A 277 3.40 14.22 -3.18
C THR A 277 2.55 13.02 -3.57
N GLY A 278 1.76 12.44 -2.66
CA GLY A 278 0.97 11.24 -2.90
C GLY A 278 -0.43 11.54 -3.45
N PRO A 279 -1.10 10.61 -4.14
CA PRO A 279 -2.46 10.84 -4.61
C PRO A 279 -3.39 11.02 -3.40
N PHE A 280 -3.98 12.20 -3.27
CA PHE A 280 -4.77 12.62 -2.11
C PHE A 280 -4.04 12.47 -0.75
N GLY A 281 -2.71 12.47 -0.75
CA GLY A 281 -1.91 12.27 0.46
C GLY A 281 -1.43 10.85 0.73
N ALA A 282 -1.82 9.87 -0.09
CA ALA A 282 -1.53 8.45 0.16
C ALA A 282 -0.06 8.06 -0.07
N LYS A 283 0.42 7.09 0.72
CA LYS A 283 1.75 6.48 0.65
C LYS A 283 1.63 4.96 0.43
N GLY A 284 2.77 4.27 0.31
CA GLY A 284 2.82 2.81 0.23
C GLY A 284 2.69 2.13 1.60
N VAL A 285 1.97 1.00 1.68
CA VAL A 285 1.79 0.23 2.93
C VAL A 285 2.12 -1.27 2.80
N GLY A 286 2.32 -1.81 1.59
CA GLY A 286 2.49 -3.26 1.39
C GLY A 286 3.58 -3.90 2.24
N GLU A 287 4.84 -3.57 2.00
CA GLU A 287 5.99 -4.06 2.78
C GLU A 287 6.09 -3.47 4.21
N PRO A 288 5.79 -2.17 4.45
CA PRO A 288 5.69 -1.57 5.78
C PRO A 288 5.05 -2.43 6.86
N THR A 289 4.03 -3.22 6.50
CA THR A 289 3.24 -4.03 7.43
C THR A 289 3.98 -5.21 8.04
N LEU A 290 4.96 -5.75 7.32
CA LEU A 290 5.75 -6.90 7.74
C LEU A 290 6.88 -6.51 8.71
N ILE A 291 7.58 -5.44 8.37
CA ILE A 291 8.92 -5.10 8.87
C ILE A 291 9.03 -5.02 10.40
N PRO A 292 8.11 -4.35 11.13
CA PRO A 292 8.30 -4.14 12.57
C PRO A 292 7.94 -5.38 13.41
N THR A 293 7.39 -6.43 12.80
CA THR A 293 6.88 -7.61 13.52
C THR A 293 7.99 -8.42 14.20
N ALA A 294 9.00 -8.84 13.44
CA ALA A 294 10.09 -9.65 13.97
C ALA A 294 10.87 -8.96 15.10
N PRO A 295 11.31 -7.68 14.97
CA PRO A 295 11.97 -7.01 16.09
C PRO A 295 11.05 -6.88 17.31
N ALA A 296 9.74 -6.64 17.13
CA ALA A 296 8.80 -6.60 18.24
C ALA A 296 8.69 -7.96 18.97
N ILE A 297 8.62 -9.07 18.22
CA ILE A 297 8.59 -10.43 18.79
C ILE A 297 9.89 -10.73 19.54
N LEU A 298 11.06 -10.44 18.95
CA LEU A 298 12.36 -10.68 19.60
C LEU A 298 12.50 -9.88 20.90
N SER A 299 12.07 -8.61 20.92
CA SER A 299 12.02 -7.82 22.15
C SER A 299 11.03 -8.38 23.18
N ALA A 300 9.89 -8.93 22.73
CA ALA A 300 8.91 -9.52 23.63
C ALA A 300 9.41 -10.83 24.26
N ILE A 301 10.17 -11.64 23.50
CA ILE A 301 10.85 -12.83 24.02
C ILE A 301 11.93 -12.42 25.03
N GLU A 302 12.72 -11.39 24.72
CA GLU A 302 13.74 -10.86 25.65
C GLU A 302 13.11 -10.39 26.96
N ASP A 303 11.98 -9.67 26.93
CA ASP A 303 11.22 -9.27 28.11
C ASP A 303 10.69 -10.49 28.90
N ALA A 304 10.21 -11.53 28.20
CA ALA A 304 9.64 -12.72 28.83
C ALA A 304 10.68 -13.59 29.57
N ILE A 305 11.85 -13.81 28.97
CA ILE A 305 12.83 -14.78 29.48
C ILE A 305 14.21 -14.20 29.81
N GLY A 306 14.44 -12.91 29.55
CA GLY A 306 15.71 -12.22 29.82
C GLY A 306 16.85 -12.60 28.89
N ILE A 307 16.53 -13.15 27.71
CA ILE A 307 17.50 -13.61 26.71
C ILE A 307 17.28 -12.88 25.40
N ARG A 308 18.34 -12.26 24.89
CA ARG A 308 18.33 -11.59 23.60
C ARG A 308 18.71 -12.54 22.48
N PHE A 309 17.95 -12.50 21.39
CA PHE A 309 18.26 -13.19 20.14
C PHE A 309 18.64 -12.16 19.07
N ASN A 310 19.65 -12.50 18.25
CA ASN A 310 20.12 -11.64 17.16
C ASN A 310 19.96 -12.32 15.78
N GLU A 311 19.25 -13.45 15.74
CA GLU A 311 19.04 -14.25 14.53
C GLU A 311 17.60 -14.77 14.53
N VAL A 312 17.00 -14.83 13.35
CA VAL A 312 15.68 -15.42 13.09
C VAL A 312 15.84 -16.63 12.15
N PRO A 313 14.90 -17.60 12.19
CA PRO A 313 13.80 -17.68 13.15
C PRO A 313 14.30 -18.08 14.55
N VAL A 314 13.57 -17.65 15.59
CA VAL A 314 13.79 -18.04 16.99
C VAL A 314 12.99 -19.31 17.28
N THR A 315 13.55 -20.47 16.89
CA THR A 315 12.88 -21.76 17.04
C THR A 315 12.86 -22.23 18.50
N PRO A 316 11.96 -23.18 18.86
CA PRO A 316 11.95 -23.77 20.20
C PRO A 316 13.30 -24.35 20.64
N GLU A 317 14.03 -25.00 19.73
CA GLU A 317 15.36 -25.55 20.01
C GLU A 317 16.36 -24.46 20.39
N LYS A 318 16.32 -23.30 19.71
CA LYS A 318 17.17 -22.15 20.03
C LYS A 318 16.84 -21.61 21.42
N ILE A 319 15.56 -21.51 21.79
CA ILE A 319 15.14 -21.05 23.12
C ILE A 319 15.63 -22.01 24.21
N ILE A 320 15.39 -23.31 24.07
CA ILE A 320 15.82 -24.30 25.07
C ILE A 320 17.35 -24.33 25.22
N LYS A 321 18.08 -24.24 24.10
CA LYS A 321 19.54 -24.18 24.13
C LYS A 321 20.03 -22.94 24.89
N SER A 322 19.45 -21.76 24.64
CA SER A 322 19.83 -20.52 25.32
C SER A 322 19.50 -20.53 26.81
N LEU A 323 18.34 -21.09 27.20
CA LEU A 323 17.94 -21.25 28.60
C LEU A 323 18.90 -22.16 29.38
N LYS A 324 19.37 -23.25 28.77
CA LYS A 324 20.35 -24.18 29.38
C LYS A 324 21.75 -23.56 29.53
N ASN A 325 22.14 -22.70 28.61
CA ASN A 325 23.45 -22.05 28.60
C ASN A 325 23.51 -20.79 29.49
N GLY A 326 22.42 -20.43 30.17
CA GLY A 326 22.40 -19.30 31.11
C GLY A 326 22.40 -17.93 30.43
N GLY A 327 21.87 -17.80 29.22
CA GLY A 327 21.71 -16.52 28.53
C GLY A 327 23.02 -15.86 28.05
N LYS A 328 24.04 -16.66 27.72
CA LYS A 328 25.26 -16.19 27.04
C LYS A 328 25.32 -16.62 25.58
#